data_AF-A0A387BHW9-F1
#
_entry.id   AF-A0A387BHW9-F1
#
_cell.length_a   1.000
_cell.length_b   1.000
_cell.length_c   1.000
_cell.angle_alpha   90.00
_cell.angle_beta   90.00
_cell.angle_gamma   90.00
#
_symmetry.space_group_name_H-M   'P 1'
#
loop_
_entity.id
_entity.type
_entity.pdbx_description
1 polymer ?
#
loop_
_entity_poly.entity_id
_entity_poly.type
_entity_poly.pdbx_seq_one_letter_code
_entity_poly.pdbx_strand_id
1 'polypeptide(L)'
;MTVCLGGSAASAARQSAHERRTAVLEALRHGRASIGQVLDLACSEQGAPVRRIRLAQLLRATGRSKREVEQVIELVSATLETDVSVWTIGDIVSARRGAKPVIALADALAPREASRHPWG
;
A
#
# COMPACT_ATOMS: atom_id res chain seq x y z
N MET A 1 13.94 -20.94 37.71
CA MET A 1 14.28 -20.91 36.28
C MET A 1 13.07 -20.39 35.52
N THR A 2 13.09 -19.12 35.11
CA THR A 2 11.97 -18.49 34.41
C THR A 2 12.20 -18.65 32.91
N VAL A 3 11.43 -19.52 32.27
CA VAL A 3 11.52 -19.76 30.83
C VAL A 3 10.76 -18.64 30.11
N CYS A 4 11.49 -17.82 29.35
CA CYS A 4 10.92 -16.74 28.54
C CYS A 4 10.07 -17.31 27.38
N LEU A 5 8.76 -17.49 27.59
CA LEU A 5 7.80 -17.93 26.56
C LEU A 5 7.44 -16.85 25.51
N GLY A 6 8.07 -15.67 25.56
CA GLY A 6 7.74 -14.51 24.71
C GLY A 6 8.05 -14.67 23.21
N GLY A 7 8.78 -15.71 22.81
CA GLY A 7 9.17 -15.93 21.40
C GLY A 7 8.04 -16.45 20.50
N SER A 8 7.09 -17.21 21.05
CA SER A 8 6.06 -17.89 20.25
C SER A 8 4.95 -16.95 19.77
N ALA A 9 4.39 -16.14 20.68
CA ALA A 9 3.32 -15.18 20.34
C ALA A 9 3.80 -14.05 19.42
N ALA A 10 5.01 -13.53 19.63
CA ALA A 10 5.59 -12.50 18.77
C ALA A 10 5.86 -13.04 17.36
N SER A 11 6.30 -14.29 17.23
CA SER A 11 6.53 -14.94 15.93
C SER A 11 5.21 -15.24 15.22
N ALA A 12 4.20 -15.73 15.93
CA ALA A 12 2.85 -15.94 15.38
C ALA A 12 2.22 -14.63 14.88
N ALA A 13 2.37 -13.53 15.63
CA ALA A 13 1.87 -12.23 15.21
C ALA A 13 2.57 -11.70 13.95
N ARG A 14 3.90 -11.87 13.84
CA ARG A 14 4.66 -11.50 12.64
C ARG A 14 4.24 -12.33 11.43
N GLN A 15 4.04 -13.63 11.63
CA GLN A 15 3.62 -14.56 10.58
C GLN A 15 2.20 -14.21 10.08
N SER A 16 1.24 -14.02 10.98
CA SER A 16 -0.11 -13.59 10.63
C SER A 16 -0.13 -12.23 9.91
N ALA A 17 0.71 -11.28 10.34
CA ALA A 17 0.86 -10.00 9.65
C ALA A 17 1.48 -10.13 8.26
N HIS A 18 2.39 -11.09 8.06
CA HIS A 18 2.96 -11.41 6.75
C HIS A 18 1.91 -12.03 5.84
N GLU A 19 1.17 -13.04 6.31
CA GLU A 19 0.08 -13.69 5.57
C GLU A 19 -0.98 -12.70 5.11
N ARG A 20 -1.40 -11.78 5.99
CA ARG A 20 -2.36 -10.72 5.62
C ARG A 20 -1.83 -9.81 4.52
N ARG A 21 -0.55 -9.41 4.56
CA ARG A 21 0.05 -8.60 3.48
C ARG A 21 0.08 -9.39 2.16
N THR A 22 0.50 -10.65 2.21
CA THR A 22 0.54 -11.51 1.02
C THR A 22 -0.84 -11.70 0.42
N ALA A 23 -1.86 -11.98 1.23
CA ALA A 23 -3.24 -12.15 0.77
C ALA A 23 -3.78 -10.89 0.07
N VAL A 24 -3.47 -9.69 0.58
CA VAL A 24 -3.86 -8.43 -0.06
C VAL A 24 -3.15 -8.25 -1.41
N LEU A 25 -1.84 -8.52 -1.48
CA LEU A 25 -1.09 -8.44 -2.73
C LEU A 25 -1.58 -9.45 -3.77
N GLU A 26 -1.93 -10.67 -3.35
CA GLU A 26 -2.54 -11.65 -4.24
C GLU A 26 -3.94 -11.24 -4.71
N ALA A 27 -4.75 -10.64 -3.84
CA ALA A 27 -6.05 -10.13 -4.23
C ALA A 27 -5.93 -9.04 -5.32
N LEU A 28 -4.97 -8.12 -5.18
CA LEU A 28 -4.64 -7.14 -6.23
C LEU A 28 -4.17 -7.82 -7.52
N ARG A 29 -3.26 -8.79 -7.42
CA ARG A 29 -2.71 -9.52 -8.58
C ARG A 29 -3.78 -10.23 -9.39
N HIS A 30 -4.80 -10.74 -8.72
CA HIS A 30 -5.91 -11.44 -9.36
C HIS A 30 -7.11 -10.52 -9.67
N GLY A 31 -6.98 -9.20 -9.51
CA GLY A 31 -8.06 -8.24 -9.75
C GLY A 31 -9.26 -8.39 -8.80
N ARG A 32 -9.10 -9.11 -7.68
CA ARG A 32 -10.13 -9.29 -6.64
C ARG A 32 -10.18 -8.12 -5.66
N ALA A 33 -9.19 -7.23 -5.72
CA ALA A 33 -9.14 -5.98 -4.98
C ALA A 33 -8.57 -4.87 -5.87
N SER A 34 -8.92 -3.62 -5.55
CA SER A 34 -8.37 -2.40 -6.16
C SER A 34 -7.44 -1.66 -5.19
N ILE A 35 -6.57 -0.78 -5.71
CA ILE A 35 -5.68 0.05 -4.86
C ILE A 35 -6.51 0.83 -3.82
N GLY A 36 -7.60 1.46 -4.23
CA GLY A 36 -8.45 2.24 -3.30
C GLY A 36 -9.04 1.38 -2.17
N GLN A 37 -9.51 0.16 -2.47
CA GLN A 37 -9.99 -0.77 -1.44
C GLN A 37 -8.89 -1.17 -0.44
N VAL A 38 -7.63 -1.25 -0.90
CA VAL A 38 -6.49 -1.53 -0.03
C VAL A 38 -6.14 -0.32 0.84
N LEU A 39 -6.26 0.90 0.31
CA LEU A 39 -6.10 2.13 1.09
C LEU A 39 -7.21 2.28 2.15
N ASP A 40 -8.47 1.95 1.81
CA ASP A 40 -9.59 1.89 2.75
C ASP A 40 -9.32 0.88 3.87
N LEU A 41 -8.90 -0.33 3.50
CA LEU A 41 -8.52 -1.36 4.48
C LEU A 41 -7.43 -0.85 5.40
N ALA A 42 -6.39 -0.19 4.87
CA ALA A 42 -5.29 0.36 5.67
C ALA A 42 -5.73 1.47 6.64
N CYS A 43 -6.81 2.19 6.35
CA CYS A 43 -7.40 3.17 7.26
C CYS A 43 -8.11 2.51 8.46
N SER A 44 -8.59 1.27 8.31
CA SER A 44 -9.23 0.53 9.40
C SER A 44 -8.23 0.00 10.45
N GLU A 45 -8.73 -0.36 11.63
CA GLU A 45 -7.93 -1.03 12.67
C GLU A 45 -7.36 -2.38 12.21
N GLN A 46 -8.13 -3.10 11.39
CA GLN A 46 -7.76 -4.42 10.86
C GLN A 46 -6.65 -4.33 9.81
N GLY A 47 -6.43 -3.13 9.25
CA GLY A 47 -5.43 -2.83 8.23
C GLY A 47 -4.03 -2.53 8.76
N ALA A 48 -3.79 -2.54 10.08
CA ALA A 48 -2.46 -2.27 10.63
C ALA A 48 -1.32 -3.10 9.98
N PRO A 49 -1.51 -4.39 9.64
CA PRO A 49 -0.50 -5.16 8.90
C PRO A 49 -0.24 -4.67 7.47
N VAL A 50 -1.29 -4.15 6.81
CA VAL A 50 -1.30 -3.69 5.41
C VAL A 50 -0.56 -2.37 5.25
N ARG A 51 -0.56 -1.52 6.28
CA ARG A 51 0.16 -0.24 6.30
C ARG A 51 1.67 -0.36 6.00
N ARG A 52 2.27 -1.54 6.25
CA ARG A 52 3.71 -1.78 6.00
C ARG A 52 4.04 -2.20 4.57
N ILE A 53 3.06 -2.38 3.70
CA ILE A 53 3.31 -2.66 2.28
C ILE A 53 3.91 -1.42 1.65
N ARG A 54 4.99 -1.57 0.88
CA ARG A 54 5.60 -0.46 0.13
C ARG A 54 4.74 -0.09 -1.07
N LEU A 55 4.73 1.20 -1.44
CA LEU A 55 4.02 1.68 -2.64
C LEU A 55 4.46 0.92 -3.89
N ALA A 56 5.77 0.68 -4.07
CA ALA A 56 6.27 -0.12 -5.18
C ALA A 56 5.69 -1.55 -5.20
N GLN A 57 5.55 -2.21 -4.05
CA GLN A 57 4.98 -3.55 -3.97
C GLN A 57 3.50 -3.55 -4.32
N LEU A 58 2.77 -2.54 -3.84
CA LEU A 58 1.36 -2.34 -4.16
C LEU A 58 1.14 -2.18 -5.68
N LEU A 59 1.92 -1.30 -6.32
CA LEU A 59 1.83 -1.04 -7.76
C LEU A 59 2.25 -2.25 -8.60
N ARG A 60 3.26 -3.01 -8.15
CA ARG A 60 3.65 -4.27 -8.80
C ARG A 60 2.54 -5.32 -8.73
N ALA A 61 1.83 -5.37 -7.61
CA ALA A 61 0.73 -6.29 -7.43
C ALA A 61 -0.44 -6.01 -8.39
N THR A 62 -0.56 -4.81 -8.97
CA THR A 62 -1.56 -4.54 -10.03
C THR A 62 -1.13 -5.00 -11.43
N GLY A 63 -0.07 -5.81 -11.54
CA GLY A 63 0.44 -6.31 -12.81
C GLY A 63 1.35 -5.35 -13.58
N ARG A 64 1.73 -4.21 -12.98
CA ARG A 64 2.64 -3.24 -13.63
C ARG A 64 4.08 -3.78 -13.71
N SER A 65 4.72 -3.50 -14.84
CA SER A 65 6.15 -3.75 -15.05
C SER A 65 7.03 -2.89 -14.15
N LYS A 66 8.33 -3.20 -14.07
CA LYS A 66 9.27 -2.47 -13.20
C LYS A 66 9.31 -0.99 -13.58
N ARG A 67 9.44 -0.78 -14.88
CA ARG A 67 9.53 0.52 -15.50
C ARG A 67 8.25 1.34 -15.28
N GLU A 68 7.07 0.74 -15.44
CA GLU A 68 5.80 1.43 -15.15
C GLU A 68 5.68 1.83 -13.68
N VAL A 69 6.17 1.00 -12.75
CA VAL A 69 6.17 1.35 -11.31
C VAL A 69 7.14 2.48 -11.01
N GLU A 70 8.35 2.45 -11.57
CA GLU A 70 9.34 3.52 -11.42
C GLU A 70 8.79 4.84 -11.96
N GLN A 71 8.17 4.84 -13.15
CA GLN A 71 7.53 6.02 -13.73
C GLN A 71 6.42 6.61 -12.85
N VAL A 72 5.58 5.76 -12.24
CA VAL A 72 4.55 6.22 -11.31
C VAL A 72 5.17 6.83 -10.05
N ILE A 73 6.20 6.19 -9.49
CA ILE A 73 6.88 6.71 -8.29
C ILE A 73 7.57 8.04 -8.59
N GLU A 74 8.23 8.17 -9.73
CA GLU A 74 8.86 9.42 -10.18
C GLU A 74 7.82 10.52 -10.35
N LEU A 75 6.69 10.22 -11.01
CA LEU A 75 5.60 11.18 -11.20
C LEU A 75 5.02 11.66 -9.87
N VAL A 76 4.68 10.73 -8.96
CA VAL A 76 4.15 11.08 -7.63
C VAL A 76 5.19 11.86 -6.82
N SER A 77 6.47 11.48 -6.91
CA SER A 77 7.54 12.20 -6.21
C SER A 77 7.68 13.64 -6.70
N ALA A 78 7.59 13.86 -8.02
CA ALA A 78 7.61 15.17 -8.63
C ALA A 78 6.40 16.02 -8.22
N THR A 79 5.19 15.43 -8.24
CA THR A 79 3.95 16.13 -7.84
C THR A 79 3.95 16.53 -6.36
N LEU A 80 4.58 15.74 -5.49
CA LEU A 80 4.65 15.99 -4.06
C LEU A 80 5.93 16.73 -3.63
N GLU A 81 6.84 17.01 -4.57
CA GLU A 81 8.16 17.58 -4.30
C GLU A 81 8.90 16.80 -3.17
N THR A 82 8.75 15.48 -3.15
CA THR A 82 9.26 14.59 -2.10
C THR A 82 9.54 13.21 -2.66
N ASP A 83 10.67 12.59 -2.28
CA ASP A 83 10.96 11.20 -2.66
C ASP A 83 10.01 10.21 -1.97
N VAL A 84 9.18 9.53 -2.76
CA VAL A 84 8.23 8.52 -2.28
C VAL A 84 8.67 7.08 -2.53
N SER A 85 9.91 6.85 -2.98
CA SER A 85 10.42 5.52 -3.36
C SER A 85 10.41 4.50 -2.21
N VAL A 86 10.57 4.99 -0.97
CA VAL A 86 10.56 4.17 0.25
C VAL A 86 9.21 4.20 0.99
N TRP A 87 8.23 4.94 0.48
CA TRP A 87 6.95 5.10 1.16
C TRP A 87 6.18 3.79 1.25
N THR A 88 5.50 3.65 2.38
CA THR A 88 4.55 2.61 2.68
C THR A 88 3.12 3.12 2.55
N ILE A 89 2.16 2.20 2.51
CA ILE A 89 0.74 2.57 2.59
C ILE A 89 0.43 3.39 3.84
N GLY A 90 1.12 3.11 4.96
CA GLY A 90 1.01 3.88 6.19
C GLY A 90 1.42 5.34 6.02
N ASP A 91 2.46 5.60 5.23
CA ASP A 91 2.93 6.97 4.94
C ASP A 91 1.89 7.71 4.09
N ILE A 92 1.33 7.05 3.08
CA ILE A 92 0.25 7.60 2.24
C ILE A 92 -0.99 7.92 3.09
N VAL A 93 -1.42 7.00 3.96
CA VAL A 93 -2.56 7.19 4.86
C VAL A 93 -2.29 8.31 5.88
N SER A 94 -1.07 8.44 6.39
CA SER A 94 -0.70 9.50 7.33
C SER A 94 -0.68 10.87 6.65
N ALA A 95 -0.16 10.92 5.42
CA ALA A 95 -0.09 12.12 4.60
C ALA A 95 -1.47 12.53 4.02
N ARG A 96 -2.48 11.64 4.08
CA ARG A 96 -3.90 11.91 3.72
C ARG A 96 -4.50 13.10 4.47
N ARG A 97 -3.98 13.48 5.65
CA ARG A 97 -4.42 14.71 6.36
C ARG A 97 -4.31 15.97 5.48
N GLY A 98 -3.49 15.95 4.41
CA GLY A 98 -3.37 17.02 3.43
C GLY A 98 -4.02 16.79 2.05
N ALA A 99 -4.70 15.66 1.82
CA ALA A 99 -5.32 15.21 0.54
C ALA A 99 -4.39 15.07 -0.71
N LYS A 100 -3.37 15.92 -0.86
CA LYS A 100 -2.44 15.97 -2.01
C LYS A 100 -1.78 14.61 -2.37
N PRO A 101 -1.31 13.79 -1.41
CA PRO A 101 -0.62 12.53 -1.74
C PRO A 101 -1.53 11.49 -2.39
N VAL A 102 -2.80 11.46 -1.98
CA VAL A 102 -3.79 10.53 -2.53
C VAL A 102 -4.22 10.98 -3.92
N ILE A 103 -4.40 12.30 -4.11
CA ILE A 103 -4.73 12.88 -5.41
C ILE A 103 -3.57 12.66 -6.39
N ALA A 104 -2.32 12.95 -6.01
CA ALA A 104 -1.15 12.73 -6.85
C ALA A 104 -1.01 11.26 -7.27
N LEU A 105 -1.28 10.32 -6.34
CA LEU A 105 -1.29 8.90 -6.65
C LEU A 105 -2.45 8.56 -7.60
N ALA A 106 -3.66 9.06 -7.35
CA ALA A 106 -4.82 8.84 -8.22
C ALA A 106 -4.56 9.38 -9.63
N ASP A 107 -4.02 10.60 -9.78
CA ASP A 107 -3.65 11.23 -11.04
C ASP A 107 -2.59 10.40 -11.79
N ALA A 108 -1.58 9.88 -11.09
CA ALA A 108 -0.57 9.01 -11.68
C ALA A 108 -1.14 7.65 -12.15
N LEU A 109 -2.27 7.22 -11.56
CA LEU A 109 -2.99 6.00 -11.93
C LEU A 109 -4.11 6.26 -12.97
N ALA A 110 -4.55 7.53 -13.10
CA ALA A 110 -5.71 7.98 -13.89
C ALA A 110 -5.62 7.83 -15.42
N PRO A 111 -4.49 7.51 -16.10
CA PRO A 111 -4.58 7.10 -17.51
C PRO A 111 -5.38 5.80 -17.72
N ARG A 112 -5.61 5.00 -16.66
CA ARG A 112 -6.34 3.70 -16.72
C ARG A 112 -7.45 3.52 -15.68
N GLU A 113 -7.45 4.26 -14.57
CA GLU A 113 -8.39 4.04 -13.44
C GLU A 113 -9.43 5.16 -13.23
N ALA A 114 -9.41 6.24 -14.03
CA ALA A 114 -10.18 7.47 -13.83
C ALA A 114 -11.71 7.33 -13.81
N SER A 115 -12.29 6.18 -14.15
CA SER A 115 -13.74 6.05 -14.35
C SER A 115 -14.52 5.40 -13.20
N ARG A 116 -13.89 4.98 -12.08
CA ARG A 116 -14.62 4.16 -11.07
C ARG A 116 -14.29 4.32 -9.58
N HIS A 117 -13.41 5.22 -9.13
CA HIS A 117 -13.07 5.29 -7.70
C HIS A 117 -13.65 6.51 -6.99
N PRO A 118 -14.23 6.39 -5.78
CA PRO A 118 -14.76 7.50 -4.97
C PRO A 118 -13.67 8.47 -4.43
N TRP A 119 -12.47 8.41 -5.00
CA TRP A 119 -11.30 9.20 -4.63
C TRP A 119 -10.94 10.26 -5.69
N GLY A 120 -11.76 10.37 -6.75
CA GLY A 120 -11.75 11.43 -7.75
C GLY A 120 -12.99 12.30 -7.64
#